data_AF-A0A8J2WSW7-F1
#
_entry.id   AF-A0A8J2WSW7-F1
#
_cell.length_a   1.000
_cell.length_b   1.000
_cell.length_c   1.000
_cell.angle_alpha   90.00
_cell.angle_beta   90.00
_cell.angle_gamma   90.00
#
_symmetry.space_group_name_H-M   'P 1'
#
loop_
_entity.id
_entity.type
_entity.pdbx_description
1 polymer ?
#
loop_
_entity_poly.entity_id
_entity_poly.type
_entity_poly.pdbx_seq_one_letter_code
_entity_poly.pdbx_strand_id
1 'polypeptide(L)'
;MRHLLVCCCLARTTSVVFETTRTLAVRPSAAKQLWLSETWKRGRYGLPLPPPINLDGNERLVVPPGLREGIVDNSDDAIAYQVMNPGWLSLYPVHRHRGRVRFDTAQNATRMTWTVDYEPFDDGFAEGWTAFLTKFIVSSAADELAKIASGEDQIPSPVERFVVRRLLDWFRDSDLVEKEHAKHVASPTVSHLLKGTPLVEAADDSKLVFASSYLGRLVARVVKEEGEYLSEWKVAKIVEAAGPTFDAAAAREDLRAEAARADVVVFSFTDCPWCVAAKRLLAAYDSVLDIDLEPLGPRGKTLRAAIALETGRTSMPAVYVRGEAIGGYTDGRPGLLALHRTGELQQRLGV
;
A
#
# COMPACT_ATOMS: atom_id res chain seq x y z
N MET A 1 -6.60 11.70 -59.75
CA MET A 1 -6.28 10.37 -59.16
C MET A 1 -5.53 10.59 -57.85
N ARG A 2 -6.08 10.05 -56.76
CA ARG A 2 -5.52 10.13 -55.40
C ARG A 2 -4.21 9.34 -55.31
N HIS A 3 -3.13 9.96 -54.85
CA HIS A 3 -2.02 9.22 -54.24
C HIS A 3 -2.07 9.46 -52.73
N LEU A 4 -2.59 8.46 -52.00
CA LEU A 4 -2.40 8.35 -50.56
C LEU A 4 -0.90 8.08 -50.32
N LEU A 5 -0.20 9.05 -49.74
CA LEU A 5 1.04 8.79 -49.02
C LEU A 5 0.65 8.18 -47.68
N VAL A 6 0.67 6.86 -47.60
CA VAL A 6 0.68 6.13 -46.33
C VAL A 6 2.04 6.40 -45.69
N CYS A 7 2.06 7.34 -44.74
CA CYS A 7 3.20 7.51 -43.85
C CYS A 7 3.21 6.30 -42.90
N CYS A 8 4.01 5.28 -43.21
CA CYS A 8 4.37 4.25 -42.25
C CYS A 8 5.29 4.90 -41.20
N CYS A 9 4.70 5.49 -40.16
CA CYS A 9 5.38 5.67 -38.89
C CYS A 9 5.61 4.28 -38.29
N LEU A 10 6.74 3.66 -38.60
CA LEU A 10 7.27 2.55 -37.82
C LEU A 10 7.60 3.10 -36.43
N ALA A 11 6.66 2.97 -35.49
CA ALA A 11 6.95 3.16 -34.08
C ALA A 11 8.06 2.15 -33.70
N ARG A 12 9.20 2.66 -33.23
CA ARG A 12 10.30 1.82 -32.75
C ARG A 12 9.95 1.32 -31.35
N THR A 13 9.30 0.17 -31.27
CA THR A 13 9.10 -0.53 -29.99
C THR A 13 10.45 -1.08 -29.52
N THR A 14 11.09 -0.42 -28.55
CA THR A 14 12.39 -0.85 -28.01
C THR A 14 12.14 -1.63 -26.72
N SER A 15 12.33 -2.95 -26.75
CA SER A 15 12.27 -3.80 -25.54
C SER A 15 13.48 -3.48 -24.64
N VAL A 16 13.22 -3.37 -23.34
CA VAL A 16 14.22 -3.17 -22.29
C VAL A 16 14.39 -4.47 -21.52
N VAL A 17 15.65 -4.91 -21.37
CA VAL A 17 16.00 -6.12 -20.63
C VAL A 17 16.76 -5.77 -19.36
N PHE A 18 16.22 -6.19 -18.23
CA PHE A 18 16.89 -6.14 -16.93
C PHE A 18 17.27 -7.54 -16.48
N GLU A 19 18.47 -7.72 -15.95
CA GLU A 19 18.94 -8.99 -15.41
C GLU A 19 19.62 -8.80 -14.06
N THR A 20 19.35 -9.72 -13.14
CA THR A 20 20.03 -9.82 -11.86
C THR A 20 20.35 -11.27 -11.55
N THR A 21 21.51 -11.52 -10.91
CA THR A 21 21.96 -12.86 -10.54
C THR A 21 22.26 -12.93 -9.05
N ARG A 22 21.86 -14.01 -8.39
CA ARG A 22 22.18 -14.32 -6.98
C ARG A 22 22.61 -15.77 -6.82
N THR A 23 23.43 -16.02 -5.80
CA THR A 23 23.79 -17.38 -5.39
C THR A 23 22.89 -17.78 -4.23
N LEU A 24 22.18 -18.90 -4.38
CA LEU A 24 21.29 -19.46 -3.35
C LEU A 24 21.97 -20.70 -2.74
N ALA A 25 22.09 -20.76 -1.42
CA ALA A 25 22.77 -21.83 -0.69
C ALA A 25 21.99 -23.16 -0.62
N VAL A 26 21.27 -23.51 -1.69
CA VAL A 26 20.47 -24.72 -1.84
C VAL A 26 20.66 -25.30 -3.25
N ARG A 27 20.19 -26.53 -3.48
CA ARG A 27 20.21 -27.18 -4.82
C ARG A 27 19.16 -26.56 -5.76
N PRO A 28 19.33 -26.64 -7.10
CA PRO A 28 18.45 -25.96 -8.06
C PRO A 28 16.97 -26.27 -7.91
N SER A 29 16.62 -27.55 -7.67
CA SER A 29 15.22 -27.95 -7.43
C SER A 29 14.63 -27.29 -6.17
N ALA A 30 15.42 -27.18 -5.09
CA ALA A 30 15.00 -26.50 -3.87
C ALA A 30 14.92 -24.98 -4.06
N ALA A 31 15.87 -24.38 -4.78
CA ALA A 31 15.82 -22.95 -5.14
C ALA A 31 14.56 -22.59 -5.93
N LYS A 32 14.21 -23.41 -6.93
CA LYS A 32 12.97 -23.24 -7.70
C LYS A 32 11.73 -23.33 -6.81
N GLN A 33 11.68 -24.32 -5.91
CA GLN A 33 10.57 -24.46 -4.97
C GLN A 33 10.47 -23.27 -4.00
N LEU A 34 11.60 -22.76 -3.51
CA LEU A 34 11.64 -21.56 -2.67
C LEU A 34 11.12 -20.33 -3.44
N TRP A 35 11.52 -20.15 -4.71
CA TRP A 35 11.00 -19.05 -5.52
C TRP A 35 9.48 -19.16 -5.69
N LEU A 36 8.96 -20.36 -5.97
CA LEU A 36 7.52 -20.60 -6.09
C LEU A 36 6.77 -20.39 -4.75
N SER A 37 7.31 -20.83 -3.62
CA SER A 37 6.64 -20.73 -2.33
C SER A 37 6.73 -19.32 -1.74
N GLU A 38 7.94 -18.76 -1.69
CA GLU A 38 8.20 -17.50 -0.98
C GLU A 38 7.95 -16.30 -1.87
N THR A 39 8.53 -16.27 -3.06
CA THR A 39 8.43 -15.11 -3.96
C THR A 39 7.10 -15.12 -4.71
N TRP A 40 6.71 -16.25 -5.31
CA TRP A 40 5.50 -16.33 -6.12
C TRP A 40 4.22 -16.34 -5.29
N LYS A 41 4.07 -17.31 -4.38
CA LYS A 41 2.83 -17.51 -3.62
C LYS A 41 2.68 -16.58 -2.41
N ARG A 42 3.76 -16.33 -1.67
CA ARG A 42 3.74 -15.53 -0.43
C ARG A 42 4.10 -14.06 -0.64
N GLY A 43 4.68 -13.70 -1.78
CA GLY A 43 5.09 -12.32 -2.07
C GLY A 43 6.21 -11.81 -1.17
N ARG A 44 7.11 -12.68 -0.71
CA ARG A 44 8.28 -12.27 0.06
C ARG A 44 9.29 -11.60 -0.86
N TYR A 45 9.15 -10.28 -0.99
CA TYR A 45 10.02 -9.45 -1.83
C TYR A 45 11.10 -8.70 -1.03
N GLY A 46 11.20 -8.91 0.29
CA GLY A 46 12.06 -8.10 1.17
C GLY A 46 11.56 -6.64 1.30
N LEU A 47 10.29 -6.40 0.95
CA LEU A 47 9.64 -5.10 0.95
C LEU A 47 8.31 -5.20 1.71
N PRO A 48 7.82 -4.11 2.32
CA PRO A 48 6.50 -4.05 2.95
C PRO A 48 5.38 -3.99 1.89
N LEU A 49 5.37 -4.93 0.95
CA LEU A 49 4.34 -5.05 -0.08
C LEU A 49 3.25 -6.02 0.39
N PRO A 50 1.96 -5.74 0.13
CA PRO A 50 0.89 -6.70 0.31
C PRO A 50 1.20 -8.02 -0.41
N PRO A 51 0.96 -9.19 0.23
CA PRO A 51 1.14 -10.47 -0.45
C PRO A 51 0.17 -10.58 -1.64
N PRO A 52 0.56 -11.31 -2.70
CA PRO A 52 -0.27 -11.54 -3.85
C PRO A 52 -1.60 -12.23 -3.49
N ILE A 53 -2.65 -11.92 -4.23
CA ILE A 53 -3.89 -12.70 -4.22
C ILE A 53 -3.71 -13.80 -5.27
N ASN A 54 -3.49 -15.02 -4.81
CA ASN A 54 -3.35 -16.17 -5.70
C ASN A 54 -4.72 -16.49 -6.34
N LEU A 55 -4.75 -16.61 -7.66
CA LEU A 55 -5.90 -17.01 -8.46
C LEU A 55 -5.73 -18.47 -8.93
N ASP A 56 -6.80 -19.05 -9.47
CA ASP A 56 -6.74 -20.37 -10.10
C ASP A 56 -5.78 -20.38 -11.30
N GLY A 57 -5.12 -21.51 -11.57
CA GLY A 57 -4.30 -21.67 -12.78
C GLY A 57 -2.88 -21.07 -12.74
N ASN A 58 -2.25 -20.96 -11.56
CA ASN A 58 -0.90 -20.36 -11.36
C ASN A 58 -0.81 -18.87 -11.71
N GLU A 59 -1.92 -18.16 -11.49
CA GLU A 59 -1.97 -16.71 -11.63
C GLU A 59 -2.08 -16.03 -10.26
N ARG A 60 -1.78 -14.73 -10.24
CA ARG A 60 -1.86 -13.92 -9.03
C ARG A 60 -2.13 -12.46 -9.37
N LEU A 61 -2.76 -11.76 -8.45
CA LEU A 61 -2.80 -10.30 -8.44
C LEU A 61 -1.69 -9.77 -7.53
N VAL A 62 -0.83 -8.92 -8.08
CA VAL A 62 0.23 -8.24 -7.35
C VAL A 62 -0.05 -6.73 -7.29
N VAL A 63 0.77 -5.99 -6.54
CA VAL A 63 0.71 -4.52 -6.48
C VAL A 63 1.57 -3.95 -7.62
N PRO A 64 1.15 -2.87 -8.33
CA PRO A 64 -0.03 -2.02 -8.11
C PRO A 64 -1.39 -2.73 -8.23
N PRO A 65 -2.45 -2.28 -7.52
CA PRO A 65 -3.72 -2.99 -7.45
C PRO A 65 -4.28 -3.38 -8.82
N GLY A 66 -4.56 -4.68 -8.99
CA GLY A 66 -5.14 -5.21 -10.23
C GLY A 66 -4.13 -5.71 -11.26
N LEU A 67 -2.81 -5.63 -11.02
CA LEU A 67 -1.81 -6.23 -11.91
C LEU A 67 -1.86 -7.76 -11.82
N ARG A 68 -2.26 -8.42 -12.90
CA ARG A 68 -2.41 -9.87 -13.01
C ARG A 68 -1.17 -10.46 -13.66
N GLU A 69 -0.54 -11.40 -12.97
CA GLU A 69 0.61 -12.16 -13.46
C GLU A 69 0.26 -13.65 -13.52
N GLY A 70 0.80 -14.36 -14.51
CA GLY A 70 0.64 -15.81 -14.62
C GLY A 70 1.94 -16.50 -15.01
N ILE A 71 2.16 -17.69 -14.45
CA ILE A 71 3.25 -18.58 -14.88
C ILE A 71 2.86 -19.16 -16.25
N VAL A 72 3.72 -18.93 -17.24
CA VAL A 72 3.55 -19.41 -18.62
C VAL A 72 4.44 -20.60 -18.95
N ASP A 73 5.52 -20.80 -18.20
CA ASP A 73 6.45 -21.93 -18.33
C ASP A 73 6.99 -22.32 -16.95
N ASN A 74 7.09 -23.62 -16.70
CA ASN A 74 7.54 -24.19 -15.43
C ASN A 74 8.41 -25.43 -15.69
N SER A 75 9.50 -25.27 -16.42
CA SER A 75 10.47 -26.32 -16.72
C SER A 75 11.32 -26.68 -15.50
N ASP A 76 12.01 -27.82 -15.52
CA ASP A 76 12.81 -28.29 -14.37
C ASP A 76 13.86 -27.26 -13.89
N ASP A 77 14.44 -26.51 -14.82
CA ASP A 77 15.53 -25.56 -14.59
C ASP A 77 15.10 -24.08 -14.64
N ALA A 78 13.84 -23.78 -14.99
CA ALA A 78 13.39 -22.41 -15.16
C ALA A 78 11.89 -22.21 -14.90
N ILE A 79 11.54 -20.97 -14.58
CA ILE A 79 10.16 -20.49 -14.53
C ILE A 79 10.07 -19.27 -15.43
N ALA A 80 9.03 -19.19 -16.26
CA ALA A 80 8.68 -17.96 -16.95
C ALA A 80 7.27 -17.50 -16.56
N TYR A 81 7.12 -16.20 -16.40
CA TYR A 81 5.85 -15.56 -16.09
C TYR A 81 5.62 -14.33 -16.97
N GLN A 82 4.37 -13.92 -17.08
CA GLN A 82 3.96 -12.77 -17.85
C GLN A 82 2.90 -11.95 -17.10
N VAL A 83 2.98 -10.62 -17.22
CA VAL A 83 1.88 -9.73 -16.87
C VAL A 83 0.80 -9.85 -17.93
N MET A 84 -0.40 -10.28 -17.52
CA MET A 84 -1.51 -10.63 -18.39
C MET A 84 -2.40 -9.44 -18.77
N ASN A 85 -2.38 -8.38 -17.97
CA ASN A 85 -3.16 -7.16 -18.20
C ASN A 85 -2.31 -5.89 -18.11
N PRO A 86 -1.23 -5.77 -18.91
CA PRO A 86 -0.40 -4.58 -18.90
C PRO A 86 -1.19 -3.36 -19.40
N GLY A 87 -1.06 -2.21 -18.75
CA GLY A 87 -1.76 -1.00 -19.16
C GLY A 87 -1.79 0.12 -18.13
N TRP A 88 -2.19 1.31 -18.59
CA TRP A 88 -2.34 2.49 -17.73
C TRP A 88 -3.35 2.27 -16.59
N LEU A 89 -4.42 1.50 -16.86
CA LEU A 89 -5.46 1.17 -15.89
C LEU A 89 -5.00 0.20 -14.79
N SER A 90 -3.93 -0.57 -15.01
CA SER A 90 -3.28 -1.40 -13.98
C SER A 90 -2.10 -0.69 -13.32
N LEU A 91 -1.97 0.64 -13.51
CA LEU A 91 -0.87 1.48 -13.03
C LEU A 91 0.52 0.96 -13.42
N TYR A 92 0.60 0.25 -14.55
CA TYR A 92 1.83 -0.35 -15.05
C TYR A 92 1.98 -0.06 -16.55
N PRO A 93 2.61 1.08 -16.91
CA PRO A 93 2.59 1.66 -18.26
C PRO A 93 3.56 0.94 -19.22
N VAL A 94 3.27 -0.31 -19.50
CA VAL A 94 4.01 -1.15 -20.45
C VAL A 94 3.05 -1.73 -21.48
N HIS A 95 3.53 -1.98 -22.69
CA HIS A 95 2.85 -2.81 -23.68
C HIS A 95 2.97 -4.30 -23.33
N ARG A 96 4.10 -4.69 -22.72
CA ARG A 96 4.41 -6.07 -22.39
C ARG A 96 5.40 -6.16 -21.24
N HIS A 97 5.27 -7.18 -20.41
CA HIS A 97 6.25 -7.55 -19.39
C HIS A 97 6.31 -9.06 -19.23
N ARG A 98 7.50 -9.63 -19.31
CA ARG A 98 7.80 -11.05 -19.10
C ARG A 98 9.01 -11.21 -18.21
N GLY A 99 8.91 -12.10 -17.22
CA GLY A 99 10.04 -12.52 -16.42
C GLY A 99 10.42 -13.96 -16.69
N ARG A 100 11.71 -14.27 -16.61
CA ARG A 100 12.26 -15.62 -16.62
C ARG A 100 13.27 -15.77 -15.50
N VAL A 101 13.15 -16.84 -14.74
CA VAL A 101 14.05 -17.18 -13.64
C VAL A 101 14.68 -18.53 -13.96
N ARG A 102 15.99 -18.57 -14.07
CA ARG A 102 16.79 -19.78 -14.31
C ARG A 102 17.52 -20.20 -13.04
N PHE A 103 17.65 -21.51 -12.84
CA PHE A 103 18.29 -22.11 -11.68
C PHE A 103 19.41 -23.04 -12.15
N ASP A 104 20.61 -22.50 -12.33
CA ASP A 104 21.77 -23.26 -12.83
C ASP A 104 22.58 -23.82 -11.65
N THR A 105 23.14 -25.03 -11.83
CA THR A 105 23.98 -25.67 -10.80
C THR A 105 25.29 -24.90 -10.62
N ALA A 106 25.65 -24.57 -9.38
CA ALA A 106 26.91 -23.91 -9.04
C ALA A 106 27.58 -24.58 -7.82
N GLN A 107 28.46 -25.55 -8.05
CA GLN A 107 29.12 -26.35 -7.00
C GLN A 107 28.11 -26.92 -5.98
N ASN A 108 28.05 -26.39 -4.76
CA ASN A 108 27.13 -26.78 -3.68
C ASN A 108 25.95 -25.81 -3.50
N ALA A 109 25.69 -24.97 -4.50
CA ALA A 109 24.71 -23.90 -4.49
C ALA A 109 23.99 -23.82 -5.85
N THR A 110 23.05 -22.88 -5.96
CA THR A 110 22.36 -22.55 -7.20
C THR A 110 22.71 -21.15 -7.62
N ARG A 111 23.07 -20.96 -8.90
CA ARG A 111 23.06 -19.64 -9.53
C ARG A 111 21.64 -19.37 -10.02
N MET A 112 20.95 -18.45 -9.36
CA MET A 112 19.66 -17.96 -9.83
C MET A 112 19.88 -16.73 -10.69
N THR A 113 19.44 -16.78 -11.95
CA THR A 113 19.43 -15.63 -12.86
C THR A 113 17.99 -15.25 -13.16
N TRP A 114 17.63 -14.00 -12.83
CA TRP A 114 16.30 -13.46 -13.07
C TRP A 114 16.39 -12.36 -14.11
N THR A 115 15.82 -12.64 -15.28
CA THR A 115 15.75 -11.74 -16.42
C THR A 115 14.31 -11.24 -16.57
N VAL A 116 14.13 -9.94 -16.79
CA VAL A 116 12.85 -9.31 -17.07
C VAL A 116 12.95 -8.52 -18.37
N ASP A 117 12.07 -8.83 -19.30
CA ASP A 117 11.88 -8.18 -20.59
C ASP A 117 10.56 -7.42 -20.56
N TYR A 118 10.61 -6.11 -20.77
CA TYR A 118 9.40 -5.29 -20.86
C TYR A 118 9.52 -4.23 -21.95
N GLU A 119 8.36 -3.84 -22.49
CA GLU A 119 8.22 -2.83 -23.53
C GLU A 119 7.45 -1.66 -22.92
N PRO A 120 8.09 -0.54 -22.53
CA PRO A 120 7.42 0.61 -21.95
C PRO A 120 6.59 1.39 -22.99
N PHE A 121 5.70 2.26 -22.52
CA PHE A 121 5.05 3.25 -23.40
C PHE A 121 6.04 4.32 -23.88
N ASP A 122 5.77 4.90 -25.07
CA ASP A 122 6.60 5.93 -25.72
C ASP A 122 6.43 7.33 -25.09
N ASP A 123 6.57 7.41 -23.77
CA ASP A 123 6.75 8.65 -23.01
C ASP A 123 7.91 8.44 -22.03
N GLY A 124 9.05 9.12 -22.24
CA GLY A 124 10.31 8.85 -21.51
C GLY A 124 10.23 8.85 -19.97
N PHE A 125 9.16 9.39 -19.40
CA PHE A 125 8.80 9.24 -17.99
C PHE A 125 8.39 7.80 -17.61
N ALA A 126 7.52 7.14 -18.39
CA ALA A 126 7.08 5.77 -18.13
C ALA A 126 8.23 4.75 -18.32
N GLU A 127 9.11 4.98 -19.28
CA GLU A 127 10.33 4.17 -19.47
C GLU A 127 11.22 4.22 -18.22
N GLY A 128 11.56 5.42 -17.74
CA GLY A 128 12.39 5.61 -16.55
C GLY A 128 11.74 5.05 -15.27
N TRP A 129 10.43 5.27 -15.09
CA TRP A 129 9.68 4.77 -13.94
C TRP A 129 9.58 3.24 -13.90
N THR A 130 9.24 2.62 -15.04
CA THR A 130 9.14 1.17 -15.17
C THR A 130 10.50 0.51 -14.96
N ALA A 131 11.57 1.09 -15.50
CA ALA A 131 12.93 0.61 -15.32
C ALA A 131 13.34 0.62 -13.85
N PHE A 132 13.05 1.72 -13.15
CA PHE A 132 13.35 1.85 -11.73
C PHE A 132 12.59 0.81 -10.90
N LEU A 133 11.26 0.75 -11.01
CA LEU A 133 10.43 -0.18 -10.23
C LEU A 133 10.79 -1.64 -10.51
N THR A 134 10.97 -2.00 -11.78
CA THR A 134 11.32 -3.37 -12.19
C THR A 134 12.66 -3.77 -11.61
N LYS A 135 13.70 -2.95 -11.81
CA LYS A 135 15.03 -3.21 -11.24
C LYS A 135 14.96 -3.34 -9.72
N PHE A 136 14.20 -2.46 -9.08
CA PHE A 136 14.09 -2.39 -7.63
C PHE A 136 13.41 -3.62 -7.01
N ILE A 137 12.18 -3.91 -7.43
CA ILE A 137 11.38 -5.02 -6.87
C ILE A 137 12.05 -6.36 -7.16
N VAL A 138 12.52 -6.57 -8.39
CA VAL A 138 13.15 -7.84 -8.80
C VAL A 138 14.47 -8.05 -8.06
N SER A 139 15.29 -7.00 -7.88
CA SER A 139 16.52 -7.12 -7.09
C SER A 139 16.22 -7.42 -5.62
N SER A 140 15.27 -6.71 -5.02
CA SER A 140 14.89 -6.92 -3.62
C SER A 140 14.33 -8.33 -3.38
N ALA A 141 13.49 -8.82 -4.29
CA ALA A 141 12.97 -10.19 -4.23
C ALA A 141 14.08 -11.24 -4.39
N ALA A 142 15.06 -10.99 -5.27
CA ALA A 142 16.21 -11.88 -5.44
C ALA A 142 17.11 -11.89 -4.19
N ASP A 143 17.32 -10.74 -3.55
CA ASP A 143 18.07 -10.60 -2.30
C ASP A 143 17.37 -11.31 -1.14
N GLU A 144 16.06 -11.11 -0.98
CA GLU A 144 15.26 -11.77 0.04
C GLU A 144 15.30 -13.30 -0.12
N LEU A 145 15.18 -13.80 -1.35
CA LEU A 145 15.24 -15.23 -1.61
C LEU A 145 16.62 -15.83 -1.29
N ALA A 146 17.70 -15.08 -1.52
CA ALA A 146 19.05 -15.50 -1.15
C ALA A 146 19.23 -15.63 0.36
N LYS A 147 18.67 -14.71 1.15
CA LYS A 147 18.66 -14.78 2.63
C LYS A 147 17.85 -15.97 3.14
N ILE A 148 16.66 -16.20 2.57
CA ILE A 148 15.84 -17.36 2.92
C ILE A 148 16.60 -18.66 2.62
N ALA A 149 17.26 -18.73 1.47
CA ALA A 149 18.03 -19.91 1.06
C ALA A 149 19.26 -20.16 1.95
N SER A 150 19.83 -19.15 2.62
CA SER A 150 20.92 -19.32 3.59
C SER A 150 20.43 -19.69 5.00
N GLY A 151 19.12 -19.73 5.24
CA GLY A 151 18.55 -19.99 6.56
C GLY A 151 18.66 -18.80 7.52
N GLU A 152 18.97 -17.61 7.01
CA GLU A 152 18.94 -16.37 7.77
C GLU A 152 17.48 -15.91 7.93
N ASP A 153 16.82 -16.39 8.97
CA ASP A 153 15.46 -16.00 9.31
C ASP A 153 15.50 -15.02 10.49
N GLN A 154 15.55 -13.70 10.22
CA GLN A 154 15.06 -12.65 11.14
C GLN A 154 15.26 -11.18 10.67
N ILE A 155 14.24 -10.37 11.02
CA ILE A 155 14.17 -8.91 11.28
C ILE A 155 14.68 -7.98 10.16
N PRO A 156 13.88 -6.98 9.72
CA PRO A 156 14.25 -6.11 8.61
C PRO A 156 15.61 -5.43 8.82
N SER A 157 16.50 -5.62 7.85
CA SER A 157 17.90 -5.18 7.94
C SER A 157 18.01 -3.65 7.93
N PRO A 158 19.08 -3.06 8.49
CA PRO A 158 19.33 -1.61 8.40
C PRO A 158 19.32 -1.07 6.97
N VAL A 159 19.67 -1.92 5.99
CA VAL A 159 19.66 -1.59 4.55
C VAL A 159 18.23 -1.53 4.01
N GLU A 160 17.34 -2.45 4.41
CA GLU A 160 15.92 -2.38 4.04
C GLU A 160 15.24 -1.13 4.61
N ARG A 161 15.54 -0.76 5.86
CA ARG A 161 15.05 0.52 6.42
C ARG A 161 15.58 1.71 5.61
N PHE A 162 16.85 1.70 5.23
CA PHE A 162 17.42 2.76 4.39
C PHE A 162 16.73 2.86 3.02
N VAL A 163 16.42 1.72 2.41
CA VAL A 163 15.82 1.65 1.09
C VAL A 163 14.32 2.03 1.10
N VAL A 164 13.54 1.54 2.06
CA VAL A 164 12.14 1.96 2.27
C VAL A 164 12.08 3.47 2.47
N ARG A 165 13.01 4.03 3.24
CA ARG A 165 13.12 5.48 3.43
C ARG A 165 13.39 6.22 2.12
N ARG A 166 14.25 5.69 1.23
CA ARG A 166 14.47 6.28 -0.09
C ARG A 166 13.24 6.25 -0.99
N LEU A 167 12.42 5.19 -0.94
CA LEU A 167 11.14 5.16 -1.67
C LEU A 167 10.14 6.16 -1.12
N LEU A 168 10.06 6.28 0.21
CA LEU A 168 9.19 7.24 0.88
C LEU A 168 9.65 8.68 0.64
N ASP A 169 10.97 8.92 0.60
CA ASP A 169 11.56 10.21 0.21
C ASP A 169 11.23 10.53 -1.25
N TRP A 170 11.37 9.57 -2.17
CA TRP A 170 10.93 9.76 -3.56
C TRP A 170 9.42 10.05 -3.65
N PHE A 171 8.59 9.31 -2.92
CA PHE A 171 7.13 9.52 -2.91
C PHE A 171 6.81 10.94 -2.41
N ARG A 172 7.46 11.38 -1.32
CA ARG A 172 7.34 12.74 -0.78
C ARG A 172 7.72 13.80 -1.81
N ASP A 173 8.78 13.55 -2.56
CA ASP A 173 9.42 14.50 -3.47
C ASP A 173 8.96 14.34 -4.94
N SER A 174 7.88 13.59 -5.18
CA SER A 174 7.39 13.24 -6.54
C SER A 174 6.36 14.23 -7.09
N ASP A 175 6.59 14.72 -8.31
CA ASP A 175 5.65 15.54 -9.08
C ASP A 175 4.27 14.88 -9.24
N LEU A 176 4.20 13.55 -9.28
CA LEU A 176 2.92 12.82 -9.37
C LEU A 176 2.11 12.98 -8.08
N VAL A 177 2.77 12.80 -6.93
CA VAL A 177 2.14 12.94 -5.61
C VAL A 177 1.71 14.39 -5.39
N GLU A 178 2.52 15.34 -5.85
CA GLU A 178 2.15 16.76 -5.83
C GLU A 178 0.91 17.05 -6.69
N LYS A 179 0.82 16.49 -7.90
CA LYS A 179 -0.36 16.63 -8.77
C LYS A 179 -1.62 16.02 -8.17
N GLU A 180 -1.53 14.82 -7.60
CA GLU A 180 -2.68 14.17 -6.94
C GLU A 180 -3.10 14.93 -5.67
N HIS A 181 -2.12 15.44 -4.91
CA HIS A 181 -2.39 16.31 -3.77
C HIS A 181 -3.08 17.61 -4.20
N ALA A 182 -2.64 18.25 -5.28
CA ALA A 182 -3.29 19.45 -5.83
C ALA A 182 -4.75 19.18 -6.25
N LYS A 183 -5.05 18.01 -6.83
CA LYS A 183 -6.43 17.59 -7.12
C LYS A 183 -7.25 17.44 -5.84
N HIS A 184 -6.67 16.88 -4.78
CA HIS A 184 -7.34 16.76 -3.49
C HIS A 184 -7.56 18.12 -2.81
N VAL A 185 -6.60 19.04 -2.88
CA VAL A 185 -6.76 20.43 -2.40
C VAL A 185 -7.94 21.10 -3.13
N ALA A 186 -8.02 20.95 -4.45
CA ALA A 186 -9.09 21.51 -5.27
C ALA A 186 -10.46 20.82 -5.07
N SER A 187 -10.49 19.57 -4.61
CA SER A 187 -11.73 18.85 -4.29
C SER A 187 -12.43 19.43 -3.06
N PRO A 188 -13.77 19.50 -3.01
CA PRO A 188 -14.49 19.93 -1.81
C PRO A 188 -14.51 18.88 -0.70
N THR A 189 -14.17 17.63 -0.99
CA THR A 189 -14.26 16.49 -0.06
C THR A 189 -12.90 15.98 0.35
N VAL A 190 -12.86 15.33 1.52
CA VAL A 190 -11.68 14.60 1.98
C VAL A 190 -11.49 13.33 1.12
N SER A 191 -10.24 13.03 0.76
CA SER A 191 -9.85 11.79 0.07
C SER A 191 -8.90 10.94 0.91
N HIS A 192 -8.91 9.63 0.69
CA HIS A 192 -8.01 8.67 1.33
C HIS A 192 -7.50 7.65 0.31
N LEU A 193 -6.39 6.98 0.67
CA LEU A 193 -5.61 6.13 -0.23
C LEU A 193 -6.35 4.88 -0.76
N LEU A 194 -7.50 4.53 -0.17
CA LEU A 194 -8.31 3.40 -0.63
C LEU A 194 -9.42 3.82 -1.61
N LYS A 195 -9.68 5.12 -1.79
CA LYS A 195 -10.69 5.60 -2.75
C LYS A 195 -10.36 5.10 -4.15
N GLY A 196 -11.36 4.54 -4.83
CA GLY A 196 -11.22 3.97 -6.17
C GLY A 196 -10.69 2.54 -6.21
N THR A 197 -10.56 1.85 -5.06
CA THR A 197 -10.22 0.42 -5.02
C THR A 197 -11.50 -0.44 -4.92
N PRO A 198 -11.50 -1.69 -5.43
CA PRO A 198 -12.65 -2.60 -5.27
C PRO A 198 -13.04 -2.88 -3.81
N LEU A 199 -12.13 -2.61 -2.87
CA LEU A 199 -12.38 -2.75 -1.43
C LEU A 199 -13.36 -1.69 -0.90
N VAL A 200 -13.43 -0.52 -1.53
CA VAL A 200 -14.37 0.55 -1.17
C VAL A 200 -15.80 0.13 -1.47
N GLU A 201 -16.03 -0.51 -2.61
CA GLU A 201 -17.35 -0.98 -3.05
C GLU A 201 -17.77 -2.30 -2.38
N ALA A 202 -16.88 -2.93 -1.62
CA ALA A 202 -17.17 -4.19 -0.95
C ALA A 202 -18.18 -4.00 0.21
N ALA A 203 -19.01 -5.01 0.43
CA ALA A 203 -19.91 -5.08 1.58
C ALA A 203 -19.12 -5.02 2.91
N ASP A 204 -19.76 -4.50 3.97
CA ASP A 204 -19.14 -4.32 5.28
C ASP A 204 -18.59 -5.61 5.87
N ASP A 205 -19.28 -6.75 5.71
CA ASP A 205 -18.77 -8.04 6.15
C ASP A 205 -17.46 -8.43 5.44
N SER A 206 -17.34 -8.14 4.14
CA SER A 206 -16.10 -8.35 3.39
C SER A 206 -14.98 -7.40 3.85
N LYS A 207 -15.31 -6.13 4.14
CA LYS A 207 -14.37 -5.16 4.71
C LYS A 207 -13.86 -5.61 6.09
N LEU A 208 -14.72 -6.20 6.92
CA LEU A 208 -14.37 -6.72 8.23
C LEU A 208 -13.49 -7.98 8.16
N VAL A 209 -13.82 -8.91 7.26
CA VAL A 209 -12.98 -10.07 6.96
C VAL A 209 -11.61 -9.59 6.48
N PHE A 210 -11.55 -8.60 5.60
CA PHE A 210 -10.29 -8.02 5.15
C PHE A 210 -9.50 -7.38 6.31
N ALA A 211 -10.11 -6.49 7.10
CA ALA A 211 -9.42 -5.77 8.19
C ALA A 211 -8.83 -6.72 9.25
N SER A 212 -9.49 -7.84 9.50
CA SER A 212 -9.06 -8.89 10.43
C SER A 212 -8.17 -9.96 9.79
N SER A 213 -8.01 -9.96 8.48
CA SER A 213 -7.17 -10.92 7.76
C SER A 213 -5.67 -10.64 7.97
N TYR A 214 -4.83 -11.60 7.56
CA TYR A 214 -3.38 -11.41 7.49
C TYR A 214 -3.02 -10.21 6.58
N LEU A 215 -3.68 -10.09 5.43
CA LEU A 215 -3.53 -8.99 4.48
C LEU A 215 -3.85 -7.63 5.11
N GLY A 216 -5.00 -7.51 5.77
CA GLY A 216 -5.41 -6.27 6.44
C GLY A 216 -4.44 -5.85 7.55
N ARG A 217 -3.94 -6.80 8.35
CA ARG A 217 -2.91 -6.53 9.36
C ARG A 217 -1.59 -6.04 8.76
N LEU A 218 -1.20 -6.57 7.60
CA LEU A 218 0.01 -6.12 6.92
C LEU A 218 -0.18 -4.69 6.40
N VAL A 219 -1.29 -4.38 5.72
CA VAL A 219 -1.58 -3.02 5.24
C VAL A 219 -1.61 -2.03 6.41
N ALA A 220 -2.23 -2.38 7.54
CA ALA A 220 -2.23 -1.54 8.73
C ALA A 220 -0.81 -1.24 9.25
N ARG A 221 0.11 -2.23 9.19
CA ARG A 221 1.51 -2.04 9.58
C ARG A 221 2.25 -1.08 8.64
N VAL A 222 2.07 -1.22 7.33
CA VAL A 222 2.69 -0.34 6.34
C VAL A 222 2.21 1.09 6.50
N VAL A 223 0.89 1.30 6.64
CA VAL A 223 0.30 2.63 6.85
C VAL A 223 0.83 3.26 8.15
N LYS A 224 1.02 2.46 9.20
CA LYS A 224 1.62 2.92 10.45
C LYS A 224 3.08 3.36 10.26
N GLU A 225 3.92 2.52 9.67
CA GLU A 225 5.34 2.83 9.44
C GLU A 225 5.52 4.05 8.51
N GLU A 226 4.72 4.12 7.46
CA GLU A 226 4.67 5.28 6.56
C GLU A 226 4.22 6.55 7.31
N GLY A 227 3.20 6.42 8.18
CA GLY A 227 2.72 7.50 9.03
C GLY A 227 3.75 7.99 10.04
N GLU A 228 4.58 7.10 10.59
CA GLU A 228 5.67 7.46 11.52
C GLU A 228 6.81 8.16 10.77
N TYR A 229 7.22 7.63 9.61
CA TYR A 229 8.34 8.18 8.85
C TYR A 229 8.02 9.49 8.13
N LEU A 230 6.82 9.62 7.53
CA LEU A 230 6.37 10.81 6.81
C LEU A 230 5.40 11.68 7.63
N SER A 231 5.42 11.54 8.96
CA SER A 231 4.45 12.19 9.87
C SER A 231 4.30 13.69 9.61
N GLU A 232 5.39 14.46 9.74
CA GLU A 232 5.39 15.92 9.57
C GLU A 232 4.89 16.33 8.18
N TRP A 233 5.38 15.66 7.14
CA TRP A 233 4.98 15.93 5.76
C TRP A 233 3.49 15.64 5.52
N LYS A 234 2.97 14.51 6.01
CA LYS A 234 1.54 14.17 5.89
C LYS A 234 0.65 15.15 6.63
N VAL A 235 1.05 15.59 7.84
CA VAL A 235 0.33 16.61 8.60
C VAL A 235 0.31 17.92 7.79
N ALA A 236 1.45 18.36 7.25
CA ALA A 236 1.54 19.56 6.43
C ALA A 236 0.61 19.49 5.21
N LYS A 237 0.58 18.35 4.49
CA LYS A 237 -0.32 18.15 3.34
C LYS A 237 -1.79 18.12 3.73
N ILE A 238 -2.15 17.56 4.88
CA ILE A 238 -3.53 17.62 5.38
C ILE A 238 -3.94 19.06 5.71
N VAL A 239 -3.07 19.83 6.35
CA VAL A 239 -3.32 21.26 6.65
C VAL A 239 -3.46 22.06 5.37
N GLU A 240 -2.59 21.84 4.38
CA GLU A 240 -2.68 22.46 3.06
C GLU A 240 -4.02 22.14 2.38
N ALA A 241 -4.49 20.90 2.49
CA ALA A 241 -5.78 20.47 1.94
C ALA A 241 -6.99 21.11 2.62
N ALA A 242 -6.87 21.58 3.87
CA ALA A 242 -7.89 22.37 4.56
C ALA A 242 -8.03 23.80 4.00
N GLY A 243 -7.07 24.23 3.16
CA GLY A 243 -7.15 25.46 2.38
C GLY A 243 -6.47 26.66 3.02
N PRO A 244 -6.32 27.76 2.25
CA PRO A 244 -5.53 28.93 2.66
C PRO A 244 -6.15 29.74 3.81
N THR A 245 -7.45 29.55 4.07
CA THR A 245 -8.19 30.20 5.16
C THR A 245 -8.28 29.34 6.42
N PHE A 246 -7.53 28.24 6.49
CA PHE A 246 -7.55 27.34 7.63
C PHE A 246 -7.05 28.05 8.90
N ASP A 247 -7.91 28.12 9.92
CA ASP A 247 -7.59 28.59 11.26
C ASP A 247 -7.42 27.40 12.20
N ALA A 248 -6.17 27.13 12.60
CA ALA A 248 -5.84 26.02 13.46
C ALA A 248 -6.44 26.14 14.88
N ALA A 249 -6.64 27.35 15.40
CA ALA A 249 -7.19 27.55 16.74
C ALA A 249 -8.69 27.24 16.74
N ALA A 250 -9.43 27.81 15.78
CA ALA A 250 -10.86 27.55 15.63
C ALA A 250 -11.14 26.08 15.28
N ALA A 251 -10.31 25.46 14.44
CA ALA A 251 -10.45 24.05 14.08
C ALA A 251 -10.24 23.11 15.29
N ARG A 252 -9.31 23.44 16.19
CA ARG A 252 -9.09 22.69 17.44
C ARG A 252 -10.22 22.85 18.43
N GLU A 253 -10.83 24.04 18.49
CA GLU A 253 -12.03 24.26 19.29
C GLU A 253 -13.21 23.43 18.78
N ASP A 254 -13.45 23.44 17.46
CA ASP A 254 -14.47 22.60 16.81
C ASP A 254 -14.24 21.11 17.08
N LEU A 255 -12.98 20.65 16.94
CA LEU A 255 -12.61 19.26 17.25
C LEU A 255 -12.92 18.88 18.70
N ARG A 256 -12.57 19.72 19.67
CA ARG A 256 -12.84 19.44 21.10
C ARG A 256 -14.34 19.45 21.39
N ALA A 257 -15.08 20.37 20.79
CA ALA A 257 -16.53 20.41 20.91
C ALA A 257 -17.16 19.12 20.37
N GLU A 258 -16.76 18.68 19.17
CA GLU A 258 -17.25 17.44 18.57
C GLU A 258 -16.84 16.20 19.39
N ALA A 259 -15.60 16.12 19.86
CA ALA A 259 -15.09 15.00 20.67
C ALA A 259 -15.76 14.88 22.05
N ALA A 260 -16.42 15.94 22.53
CA ALA A 260 -17.14 15.97 23.80
C ALA A 260 -18.64 15.62 23.67
N ARG A 261 -19.16 15.40 22.46
CA ARG A 261 -20.61 15.18 22.23
C ARG A 261 -21.13 13.81 22.69
N ALA A 262 -20.24 12.84 22.88
CA ALA A 262 -20.58 11.48 23.34
C ALA A 262 -19.43 10.90 24.15
N ASP A 263 -19.66 9.79 24.85
CA ASP A 263 -18.61 9.15 25.65
C ASP A 263 -17.53 8.53 24.75
N VAL A 264 -17.92 8.06 23.57
CA VAL A 264 -17.00 7.66 22.50
C VAL A 264 -17.35 8.40 21.22
N VAL A 265 -16.38 9.09 20.63
CA VAL A 265 -16.52 9.75 19.32
C VAL A 265 -15.54 9.13 18.34
N VAL A 266 -16.03 8.72 17.17
CA VAL A 266 -15.25 8.14 16.09
C VAL A 266 -15.30 9.08 14.89
N PHE A 267 -14.18 9.71 14.57
CA PHE A 267 -14.02 10.37 13.28
C PHE A 267 -13.65 9.31 12.23
N SER A 268 -14.41 9.26 11.15
CA SER A 268 -14.32 8.19 10.16
C SER A 268 -14.28 8.68 8.71
N PHE A 269 -13.95 7.75 7.81
CA PHE A 269 -14.23 7.88 6.38
C PHE A 269 -15.27 6.85 5.98
N THR A 270 -16.14 7.21 5.05
CA THR A 270 -17.28 6.43 4.58
C THR A 270 -16.89 4.98 4.26
N ASP A 271 -15.80 4.79 3.51
CA ASP A 271 -15.42 3.50 2.95
C ASP A 271 -14.19 2.85 3.58
N CYS A 272 -13.85 3.23 4.81
CA CYS A 272 -12.68 2.70 5.51
C CYS A 272 -12.99 1.39 6.26
N PRO A 273 -12.31 0.26 5.95
CA PRO A 273 -12.53 -1.02 6.63
C PRO A 273 -12.30 -0.98 8.15
N TRP A 274 -11.30 -0.23 8.61
CA TRP A 274 -11.03 -0.06 10.04
C TRP A 274 -12.07 0.83 10.73
N CYS A 275 -12.70 1.76 10.01
CA CYS A 275 -13.81 2.54 10.55
C CYS A 275 -15.03 1.65 10.75
N VAL A 276 -15.36 0.79 9.77
CA VAL A 276 -16.43 -0.21 9.91
C VAL A 276 -16.16 -1.14 11.11
N ALA A 277 -14.91 -1.60 11.27
CA ALA A 277 -14.52 -2.44 12.41
C ALA A 277 -14.67 -1.74 13.77
N ALA A 278 -14.29 -0.46 13.86
CA ALA A 278 -14.48 0.35 15.06
C ALA A 278 -15.96 0.53 15.40
N LYS A 279 -16.78 0.93 14.41
CA LYS A 279 -18.24 1.10 14.58
C LYS A 279 -18.90 -0.19 15.03
N ARG A 280 -18.54 -1.34 14.44
CA ARG A 280 -19.09 -2.65 14.83
C ARG A 280 -18.69 -3.08 16.24
N LEU A 281 -17.45 -2.81 16.67
CA LEU A 281 -17.03 -3.06 18.05
C LEU A 281 -17.83 -2.20 19.04
N LEU A 282 -18.05 -0.93 18.68
CA LEU A 282 -18.72 0.05 19.52
C LEU A 282 -20.25 -0.06 19.53
N ALA A 283 -20.85 -0.86 18.64
CA ALA A 283 -22.30 -1.06 18.58
C ALA A 283 -22.92 -1.62 19.89
N ALA A 284 -22.09 -2.17 20.78
CA ALA A 284 -22.50 -2.66 22.10
C ALA A 284 -22.52 -1.58 23.21
N TYR A 285 -22.22 -0.32 22.88
CA TYR A 285 -22.13 0.79 23.84
C TYR A 285 -23.18 1.87 23.51
N ASP A 286 -23.77 2.49 24.54
CA ASP A 286 -24.92 3.38 24.38
C ASP A 286 -24.57 4.81 23.94
N SER A 287 -23.40 5.33 24.34
CA SER A 287 -22.97 6.72 24.09
C SER A 287 -21.83 6.77 23.06
N VAL A 288 -22.17 6.45 21.81
CA VAL A 288 -21.22 6.42 20.68
C VAL A 288 -21.71 7.35 19.57
N LEU A 289 -20.83 8.23 19.10
CA LEU A 289 -21.08 9.10 17.96
C LEU A 289 -20.05 8.83 16.85
N ASP A 290 -20.53 8.58 15.63
CA ASP A 290 -19.73 8.53 14.42
C ASP A 290 -19.83 9.86 13.66
N ILE A 291 -18.67 10.44 13.33
CA ILE A 291 -18.56 11.67 12.54
C ILE A 291 -17.81 11.29 11.26
N ASP A 292 -18.56 11.01 10.20
CA ASP A 292 -18.01 10.80 8.87
C ASP A 292 -17.52 12.13 8.30
N LEU A 293 -16.22 12.22 8.01
CA LEU A 293 -15.58 13.45 7.54
C LEU A 293 -15.89 13.77 6.07
N GLU A 294 -16.28 12.79 5.25
CA GLU A 294 -16.46 13.03 3.81
C GLU A 294 -17.71 13.87 3.50
N PRO A 295 -18.90 13.58 4.06
CA PRO A 295 -20.10 14.37 3.81
C PRO A 295 -20.00 15.81 4.35
N LEU A 296 -19.05 16.09 5.25
CA LEU A 296 -18.83 17.42 5.84
C LEU A 296 -18.07 18.38 4.90
N GLY A 297 -17.60 17.90 3.74
CA GLY A 297 -16.93 18.74 2.74
C GLY A 297 -15.74 19.53 3.31
N PRO A 298 -15.68 20.87 3.13
CA PRO A 298 -14.61 21.70 3.67
C PRO A 298 -14.42 21.58 5.18
N ARG A 299 -15.51 21.48 5.95
CA ARG A 299 -15.43 21.32 7.41
C ARG A 299 -14.80 19.98 7.79
N GLY A 300 -15.05 18.93 7.01
CA GLY A 300 -14.40 17.63 7.17
C GLY A 300 -12.88 17.70 7.00
N LYS A 301 -12.40 18.52 6.05
CA LYS A 301 -10.97 18.79 5.87
C LYS A 301 -10.37 19.56 7.06
N THR A 302 -11.08 20.56 7.57
CA THR A 302 -10.70 21.32 8.77
C THR A 302 -10.61 20.43 10.02
N LEU A 303 -11.61 19.58 10.27
CA LEU A 303 -11.58 18.62 11.38
C LEU A 303 -10.44 17.60 11.22
N ARG A 304 -10.22 17.08 10.01
CA ARG A 304 -9.08 16.19 9.74
C ARG A 304 -7.74 16.86 10.04
N ALA A 305 -7.58 18.12 9.66
CA ALA A 305 -6.37 18.89 9.94
C ALA A 305 -6.20 19.16 11.44
N ALA A 306 -7.27 19.47 12.17
CA ALA A 306 -7.22 19.60 13.63
C ALA A 306 -6.77 18.29 14.29
N ILE A 307 -7.33 17.15 13.90
CA ILE A 307 -6.95 15.82 14.43
C ILE A 307 -5.47 15.57 14.17
N ALA A 308 -5.01 15.80 12.94
CA ALA A 308 -3.62 15.60 12.55
C ALA A 308 -2.66 16.50 13.35
N LEU A 309 -3.04 17.76 13.58
CA LEU A 309 -2.25 18.71 14.37
C LEU A 309 -2.22 18.41 15.87
N GLU A 310 -3.29 17.88 16.46
CA GLU A 310 -3.34 17.57 17.89
C GLU A 310 -2.74 16.21 18.22
N THR A 311 -2.89 15.23 17.33
CA THR A 311 -2.57 13.82 17.64
C THR A 311 -1.45 13.23 16.79
N GLY A 312 -1.06 13.90 15.69
CA GLY A 312 -0.20 13.34 14.65
C GLY A 312 -0.86 12.27 13.78
N ARG A 313 -2.14 11.91 14.04
CA ARG A 313 -2.85 10.89 13.28
C ARG A 313 -3.32 11.43 11.93
N THR A 314 -2.90 10.76 10.86
CA THR A 314 -3.22 11.13 9.48
C THR A 314 -4.14 10.11 8.77
N SER A 315 -4.39 8.97 9.42
CA SER A 315 -5.30 7.89 9.03
C SER A 315 -6.57 7.87 9.87
N MET A 316 -7.63 7.24 9.37
CA MET A 316 -8.89 7.03 10.09
C MET A 316 -9.12 5.54 10.35
N PRO A 317 -9.81 5.16 11.44
CA PRO A 317 -10.52 6.05 12.38
C PRO A 317 -9.58 6.80 13.32
N ALA A 318 -10.06 7.96 13.80
CA ALA A 318 -9.53 8.64 14.97
C ALA A 318 -10.59 8.58 16.08
N VAL A 319 -10.27 7.88 17.16
CA VAL A 319 -11.20 7.54 18.24
C VAL A 319 -10.87 8.36 19.47
N TYR A 320 -11.90 8.97 20.04
CA TYR A 320 -11.87 9.74 21.27
C TYR A 320 -12.76 9.06 22.30
N VAL A 321 -12.28 8.97 23.54
CA VAL A 321 -13.03 8.45 24.70
C VAL A 321 -13.03 9.53 25.76
N ARG A 322 -14.22 9.99 26.18
CA ARG A 322 -14.41 11.11 27.12
C ARG A 322 -13.62 12.37 26.69
N GLY A 323 -13.61 12.66 25.38
CA GLY A 323 -12.87 13.79 24.82
C GLY A 323 -11.35 13.58 24.68
N GLU A 324 -10.79 12.45 25.11
CA GLU A 324 -9.36 12.13 24.97
C GLU A 324 -9.09 11.24 23.75
N ALA A 325 -8.13 11.63 22.91
CA ALA A 325 -7.73 10.83 21.76
C ALA A 325 -6.99 9.54 22.20
N ILE A 326 -7.50 8.38 21.80
CA ILE A 326 -6.87 7.08 22.10
C ILE A 326 -6.14 6.46 20.90
N GLY A 327 -6.35 7.00 19.69
CA GLY A 327 -5.74 6.53 18.45
C GLY A 327 -6.77 6.02 17.44
N GLY A 328 -6.49 4.91 16.77
CA GLY A 328 -7.39 4.28 15.80
C GLY A 328 -7.97 2.96 16.30
N TYR A 329 -8.35 2.09 15.36
CA TYR A 329 -8.94 0.79 15.69
C TYR A 329 -7.88 -0.19 16.23
N THR A 330 -6.81 -0.44 15.47
CA THR A 330 -5.74 -1.40 15.80
C THR A 330 -4.45 -0.77 16.32
N ASP A 331 -4.39 0.56 16.37
CA ASP A 331 -3.19 1.33 16.69
C ASP A 331 -3.53 2.55 17.55
N GLY A 332 -2.54 3.13 18.21
CA GLY A 332 -2.75 4.24 19.16
C GLY A 332 -2.04 4.04 20.48
N ARG A 333 -2.36 4.89 21.46
CA ARG A 333 -1.87 4.80 22.84
C ARG A 333 -3.11 4.82 23.76
N PRO A 334 -3.85 3.69 23.88
CA PRO A 334 -3.54 2.33 23.40
C PRO A 334 -4.25 1.87 22.11
N GLY A 335 -5.19 2.66 21.55
CA GLY A 335 -6.05 2.24 20.45
C GLY A 335 -7.29 1.46 20.90
N LEU A 336 -8.38 1.52 20.12
CA LEU A 336 -9.70 1.06 20.54
C LEU A 336 -9.77 -0.45 20.82
N LEU A 337 -9.25 -1.27 19.91
CA LEU A 337 -9.31 -2.73 20.05
C LEU A 337 -8.50 -3.23 21.25
N ALA A 338 -7.37 -2.60 21.53
CA ALA A 338 -6.55 -2.94 22.70
C ALA A 338 -7.28 -2.55 23.99
N LEU A 339 -7.80 -1.32 24.07
CA LEU A 339 -8.53 -0.79 25.21
C LEU A 339 -9.77 -1.64 25.56
N HIS A 340 -10.51 -2.09 24.53
CA HIS A 340 -11.66 -2.98 24.71
C HIS A 340 -11.25 -4.37 25.22
N ARG A 341 -10.18 -4.95 24.68
CA ARG A 341 -9.70 -6.29 25.07
C ARG A 341 -9.18 -6.35 26.50
N THR A 342 -8.59 -5.27 27.00
CA THR A 342 -8.10 -5.19 28.37
C THR A 342 -9.21 -4.92 29.38
N GLY A 343 -10.43 -4.61 28.93
CA GLY A 343 -11.53 -4.15 29.79
C GLY A 343 -11.38 -2.68 30.23
N GLU A 344 -10.31 -2.00 29.82
CA GLU A 344 -10.06 -0.60 30.20
C GLU A 344 -11.08 0.35 29.57
N LEU A 345 -11.63 0.04 28.40
CA LEU A 345 -12.67 0.84 27.76
C LEU A 345 -13.92 0.90 28.65
N GLN A 346 -14.37 -0.25 29.12
CA GLN A 346 -15.51 -0.40 30.05
C GLN A 346 -15.24 0.38 31.34
N GLN A 347 -14.03 0.23 31.91
CA GLN A 347 -13.62 0.96 33.10
C GLN A 347 -13.68 2.48 32.93
N ARG A 348 -13.19 3.03 31.80
CA ARG A 348 -13.23 4.47 31.51
C ARG A 348 -14.65 4.98 31.27
N LEU A 349 -15.52 4.13 30.76
CA LEU A 349 -16.92 4.45 30.49
C LEU A 349 -17.82 4.28 31.72
N GLY A 350 -17.42 3.45 32.69
CA GLY A 350 -18.19 3.12 33.89
C GLY A 350 -19.28 2.08 33.64
N VAL A 351 -19.06 1.13 32.72
CA VAL A 351 -20.01 0.09 32.29
C VAL A 351 -19.50 -1.32 32.50
#